data_AF-A0A522AUJ1-F1
#
_entry.id   AF-A0A522AUJ1-F1
#
_cell.length_a   1.000
_cell.length_b   1.000
_cell.length_c   1.000
_cell.angle_alpha   90.00
_cell.angle_beta   90.00
_cell.angle_gamma   90.00
#
_symmetry.space_group_name_H-M   'P 1'
#
loop_
_entity.id
_entity.type
_entity.pdbx_description
1 polymer ?
#
loop_
_entity_poly.entity_id
_entity_poly.type
_entity_poly.pdbx_seq_one_letter_code
_entity_poly.pdbx_strand_id
1 'polypeptide(L)'
;MPSRLDQYIPQLEALAAAQGLVYHPVDFEVVPASFMMEVAVYGLPVRMPHWSFGVRWVYQMIQHRMGHSRIFEVVFPGNPNHAYLVDTNSIEENTLVVAHVLGHADFSRNNMAFVRSQEQVGYHIVEQAAAHAHRIQEAIDQQGEQRVERVLDAALALEPHIDTDLPLNRSRYQRPERQ
;
A
#
# COMPACT_ATOMS: atom_id res chain seq x y z
N MET A 1 -15.64 -22.18 -10.97
CA MET A 1 -15.61 -21.63 -12.34
C MET A 1 -14.76 -20.39 -12.27
N PRO A 2 -13.73 -20.22 -13.12
CA PRO A 2 -12.97 -18.97 -13.15
C PRO A 2 -13.94 -17.81 -13.38
N SER A 3 -13.68 -16.70 -12.70
CA SER A 3 -14.53 -15.52 -12.80
C SER A 3 -14.51 -15.00 -14.25
N ARG A 4 -15.56 -14.29 -14.70
CA ARG A 4 -15.50 -13.63 -16.03
C ARG A 4 -14.31 -12.67 -16.13
N LEU A 5 -13.84 -12.15 -14.99
CA LEU A 5 -12.70 -11.23 -14.92
C LEU A 5 -11.40 -11.93 -15.31
N ASP A 6 -11.21 -13.18 -14.88
CA ASP A 6 -10.04 -14.00 -15.22
C ASP A 6 -9.89 -14.20 -16.74
N GLN A 7 -11.00 -14.11 -17.48
CA GLN A 7 -11.01 -14.18 -18.95
C GLN A 7 -10.71 -12.83 -19.59
N TYR A 8 -11.04 -11.72 -18.93
CA TYR A 8 -10.85 -10.36 -19.45
C TYR A 8 -9.46 -9.82 -19.17
N ILE A 9 -8.85 -10.17 -18.03
CA ILE A 9 -7.49 -9.70 -17.68
C ILE A 9 -6.48 -9.98 -18.80
N PRO A 10 -6.33 -11.21 -19.33
CA PRO A 10 -5.35 -11.46 -20.40
C PRO A 10 -5.65 -10.69 -21.69
N GLN A 11 -6.92 -10.41 -21.98
CA GLN A 11 -7.32 -9.62 -23.16
C GLN A 11 -6.95 -8.15 -22.98
N LEU A 12 -7.11 -7.61 -21.77
CA LEU A 12 -6.72 -6.25 -21.41
C LEU A 12 -5.21 -6.09 -21.39
N GLU A 13 -4.47 -7.07 -20.87
CA GLU A 13 -3.00 -7.07 -20.92
C GLU A 13 -2.48 -7.10 -22.36
N ALA A 14 -3.07 -7.95 -23.21
CA ALA A 14 -2.75 -8.00 -24.64
C ALA A 14 -3.08 -6.68 -25.35
N LEU A 15 -4.21 -6.06 -25.02
CA LEU A 15 -4.57 -4.74 -25.55
C LEU A 15 -3.58 -3.68 -25.08
N ALA A 16 -3.22 -3.65 -23.80
CA ALA A 16 -2.26 -2.70 -23.25
C ALA A 16 -0.89 -2.83 -23.93
N ALA A 17 -0.42 -4.06 -24.16
CA ALA A 17 0.80 -4.31 -24.93
C ALA A 17 0.68 -3.82 -26.38
N ALA A 18 -0.47 -4.05 -27.04
CA ALA A 18 -0.72 -3.54 -28.39
C ALA A 18 -0.79 -2.01 -28.47
N GLN A 19 -1.19 -1.33 -27.38
CA GLN A 19 -1.16 0.13 -27.24
C GLN A 19 0.23 0.67 -26.84
N GLY A 20 1.21 -0.21 -26.61
CA GLY A 20 2.59 0.18 -26.31
C GLY A 20 2.86 0.47 -24.83
N LEU A 21 1.99 0.05 -23.90
CA LEU A 21 2.25 0.17 -22.48
C LEU A 21 3.36 -0.80 -22.04
N VAL A 22 4.24 -0.32 -21.17
CA VAL A 22 5.41 -1.02 -20.68
C VAL A 22 5.39 -0.97 -19.15
N TYR A 23 5.09 -2.12 -18.54
CA TYR A 23 4.93 -2.26 -17.08
C TYR A 23 5.55 -3.57 -16.55
N HIS A 24 5.66 -3.70 -15.23
CA HIS A 24 5.97 -4.98 -14.57
C HIS A 24 4.68 -5.81 -14.40
N PRO A 25 4.76 -7.15 -14.31
CA PRO A 25 3.58 -8.00 -14.13
C PRO A 25 2.66 -7.49 -13.03
N VAL A 26 1.35 -7.63 -13.19
CA VAL A 26 0.34 -7.15 -12.23
C VAL A 26 -0.42 -8.35 -11.67
N ASP A 27 -0.34 -8.53 -10.36
CA ASP A 27 -1.09 -9.53 -9.62
C ASP A 27 -2.41 -8.89 -9.14
N PHE A 28 -3.52 -9.31 -9.76
CA PHE A 28 -4.86 -8.86 -9.41
C PHE A 28 -5.49 -9.80 -8.37
N GLU A 29 -5.98 -9.23 -7.27
CA GLU A 29 -6.70 -9.97 -6.23
C GLU A 29 -8.02 -9.27 -5.88
N VAL A 30 -9.12 -10.03 -5.87
CA VAL A 30 -10.42 -9.51 -5.42
C VAL A 30 -10.52 -9.72 -3.90
N VAL A 31 -10.76 -8.62 -3.18
CA VAL A 31 -10.72 -8.59 -1.71
C VAL A 31 -12.00 -7.97 -1.13
N PRO A 32 -12.34 -8.30 0.13
CA PRO A 32 -13.49 -7.69 0.80
C PRO A 32 -13.35 -6.18 0.97
N ALA A 33 -14.47 -5.45 0.96
CA ALA A 33 -14.49 -4.02 1.26
C ALA A 33 -13.85 -3.64 2.62
N SER A 34 -13.88 -4.53 3.62
CA SER A 34 -13.20 -4.30 4.90
C SER A 34 -11.68 -4.26 4.76
N PHE A 35 -11.10 -5.13 3.92
CA PHE A 35 -9.66 -5.10 3.64
C PHE A 35 -9.28 -3.80 2.94
N MET A 36 -10.06 -3.36 1.95
CA MET A 36 -9.85 -2.07 1.27
C MET A 36 -9.86 -0.90 2.25
N MET A 37 -10.79 -0.93 3.21
CA MET A 37 -10.89 0.06 4.28
C MET A 37 -9.65 0.03 5.18
N GLU A 38 -9.23 -1.16 5.61
CA GLU A 38 -8.02 -1.35 6.42
C GLU A 38 -6.79 -0.80 5.71
N VAL A 39 -6.60 -1.14 4.43
CA VAL A 39 -5.50 -0.60 3.63
C VAL A 39 -5.58 0.91 3.49
N ALA A 40 -6.76 1.49 3.27
CA ALA A 40 -6.93 2.94 3.19
C ALA A 40 -6.59 3.65 4.52
N VAL A 41 -6.85 2.99 5.66
CA VAL A 41 -6.59 3.54 7.00
C VAL A 41 -5.14 3.34 7.43
N TYR A 42 -4.57 2.18 7.12
CA TYR A 42 -3.24 1.75 7.56
C TYR A 42 -2.16 2.11 6.54
N GLY A 43 -2.52 2.41 5.30
CA GLY A 43 -1.63 2.71 4.17
C GLY A 43 -0.88 1.51 3.61
N LEU A 44 -0.91 0.35 4.29
CA LEU A 44 -0.22 -0.89 3.91
C LEU A 44 -1.11 -2.10 4.23
N PRO A 45 -0.99 -3.23 3.50
CA PRO A 45 -1.80 -4.43 3.74
C PRO A 45 -1.57 -5.07 5.10
N VAL A 46 -0.35 -4.97 5.61
CA VAL A 46 0.03 -5.49 6.93
C VAL A 46 0.80 -4.40 7.65
N ARG A 47 0.42 -4.11 8.90
CA ARG A 47 1.05 -3.06 9.71
C ARG A 47 1.06 -3.45 11.19
N MET A 48 1.91 -2.78 11.97
CA MET A 48 1.95 -2.98 13.42
C MET A 48 0.64 -2.55 14.10
N PRO A 49 0.27 -3.20 15.22
CA PRO A 49 -0.86 -2.73 16.02
C PRO A 49 -0.58 -1.34 16.61
N HIS A 50 -1.58 -0.45 16.55
CA HIS A 50 -1.54 0.86 17.22
C HIS A 50 -2.96 1.41 17.39
N TRP A 51 -3.27 1.99 18.55
CA TRP A 51 -4.61 2.50 18.86
C TRP A 51 -5.10 3.59 17.89
N SER A 52 -4.19 4.42 17.39
CA SER A 52 -4.52 5.53 16.49
C SER A 52 -5.15 5.04 15.18
N PHE A 53 -4.81 3.82 14.75
CA PHE A 53 -5.38 3.22 13.55
C PHE A 53 -6.84 2.84 13.73
N GLY A 54 -7.25 2.39 14.92
CA GLY A 54 -8.66 2.16 15.25
C GLY A 54 -9.47 3.45 15.20
N VAL A 55 -8.90 4.55 15.71
CA VAL A 55 -9.52 5.88 15.64
C VAL A 55 -9.69 6.32 14.18
N ARG A 56 -8.64 6.23 13.36
CA ARG A 56 -8.68 6.56 11.92
C ARG A 56 -9.70 5.69 11.18
N TRP A 57 -9.81 4.40 11.51
CA TRP A 57 -10.78 3.48 10.91
C TRP A 57 -12.22 3.92 11.16
N VAL A 58 -12.55 4.32 12.39
CA VAL A 58 -13.90 4.82 12.72
C VAL A 58 -14.24 6.06 11.87
N TYR A 59 -13.31 7.00 11.73
CA TYR A 59 -13.52 8.19 10.89
C TYR A 59 -13.76 7.81 9.42
N GLN A 60 -12.91 6.93 8.86
CA GLN A 60 -13.02 6.51 7.46
C GLN A 60 -14.32 5.74 7.19
N MET A 61 -14.70 4.83 8.11
CA MET A 61 -15.96 4.10 8.01
C MET A 61 -17.17 5.05 8.02
N ILE A 62 -17.18 6.07 8.89
CA ILE A 62 -18.28 7.05 8.96
C ILE A 62 -18.40 7.81 7.63
N GLN A 63 -17.29 8.32 7.09
CA GLN A 63 -17.30 9.03 5.80
C GLN A 63 -17.79 8.14 4.64
N HIS A 64 -17.33 6.89 4.61
CA HIS A 64 -17.77 5.92 3.61
C HIS A 64 -19.27 5.62 3.73
N ARG A 65 -19.80 5.45 4.95
CA ARG A 65 -21.24 5.23 5.19
C ARG A 65 -22.10 6.44 4.82
N MET A 66 -21.55 7.65 4.90
CA MET A 66 -22.23 8.87 4.44
C MET A 66 -22.22 9.01 2.90
N GLY A 67 -21.62 8.06 2.17
CA GLY A 67 -21.59 8.06 0.70
C GLY A 67 -20.58 9.04 0.11
N HIS A 68 -19.66 9.56 0.91
CA HIS A 68 -18.70 10.59 0.46
C HIS A 68 -17.44 10.00 -0.20
N SER A 69 -17.26 8.68 -0.19
CA SER A 69 -16.10 8.00 -0.78
C SER A 69 -16.41 6.53 -1.05
N ARG A 70 -16.03 6.04 -2.23
CA ARG A 70 -16.04 4.62 -2.62
C ARG A 70 -14.65 4.27 -3.11
N ILE A 71 -14.08 3.17 -2.61
CA ILE A 71 -12.77 2.67 -3.02
C ILE A 71 -13.00 1.53 -3.99
N PHE A 72 -12.53 1.68 -5.22
CA PHE A 72 -12.64 0.66 -6.27
C PHE A 72 -11.41 -0.26 -6.26
N GLU A 73 -10.23 0.33 -6.12
CA GLU A 73 -8.95 -0.36 -6.09
C GLU A 73 -7.94 0.25 -5.13
N VAL A 74 -6.92 -0.55 -4.79
CA VAL A 74 -5.66 -0.08 -4.21
C VAL A 74 -4.53 -0.78 -4.95
N VAL A 75 -3.52 0.00 -5.36
CA VAL A 75 -2.36 -0.51 -6.10
C VAL A 75 -1.07 -0.22 -5.35
N PHE A 76 -0.25 -1.25 -5.17
CA PHE A 76 1.12 -1.13 -4.68
C PHE A 76 2.09 -1.33 -5.84
N PRO A 77 2.79 -0.27 -6.27
CA PRO A 77 3.82 -0.37 -7.30
C PRO A 77 4.92 -1.34 -6.88
N GLY A 78 5.26 -2.28 -7.76
CA GLY A 78 6.17 -3.37 -7.45
C GLY A 78 6.62 -4.14 -8.69
N ASN A 79 7.35 -5.23 -8.46
CA ASN A 79 7.71 -6.20 -9.48
C ASN A 79 7.62 -7.61 -8.86
N PRO A 80 6.42 -8.24 -8.87
CA PRO A 80 5.18 -7.78 -9.53
C PRO A 80 4.49 -6.60 -8.81
N ASN A 81 3.66 -5.84 -9.55
CA ASN A 81 2.72 -4.89 -8.97
C ASN A 81 1.58 -5.67 -8.31
N HIS A 82 1.12 -5.24 -7.14
CA HIS A 82 -0.04 -5.83 -6.49
C HIS A 82 -1.24 -4.89 -6.60
N ALA A 83 -2.36 -5.39 -7.12
CA ALA A 83 -3.58 -4.64 -7.31
C ALA A 83 -4.77 -5.35 -6.65
N TYR A 84 -5.39 -4.68 -5.69
CA TYR A 84 -6.53 -5.18 -4.95
C TYR A 84 -7.80 -4.52 -5.47
N LEU A 85 -8.78 -5.32 -5.89
CA LEU A 85 -10.09 -4.86 -6.35
C LEU A 85 -11.16 -5.21 -5.32
N VAL A 86 -12.11 -4.31 -5.07
CA VAL A 86 -13.18 -4.60 -4.10
C VAL A 86 -14.22 -5.59 -4.65
N ASP A 87 -14.61 -6.57 -3.84
CA ASP A 87 -15.61 -7.60 -4.16
C ASP A 87 -17.03 -7.07 -4.42
N THR A 88 -17.33 -5.87 -3.94
CA THR A 88 -18.60 -5.18 -4.18
C THR A 88 -18.72 -4.56 -5.57
N ASN A 89 -17.65 -4.53 -6.36
CA ASN A 89 -17.69 -4.03 -7.73
C ASN A 89 -18.43 -5.01 -8.66
N SER A 90 -19.15 -4.45 -9.63
CA SER A 90 -19.65 -5.23 -10.76
C SER A 90 -18.51 -5.73 -11.63
N ILE A 91 -18.80 -6.69 -12.51
CA ILE A 91 -17.80 -7.20 -13.44
C ILE A 91 -17.33 -6.11 -14.41
N GLU A 92 -18.24 -5.23 -14.84
CA GLU A 92 -17.95 -4.09 -15.71
C GLU A 92 -17.07 -3.07 -15.00
N GLU A 93 -17.36 -2.77 -13.73
CA GLU A 93 -16.53 -1.90 -12.89
C GLU A 93 -15.12 -2.49 -12.75
N ASN A 94 -14.98 -3.76 -12.38
CA ASN A 94 -13.66 -4.39 -12.26
C ASN A 94 -12.91 -4.48 -13.60
N THR A 95 -13.61 -4.63 -14.72
CA THR A 95 -12.99 -4.61 -16.05
C THR A 95 -12.37 -3.24 -16.35
N LEU A 96 -13.09 -2.15 -16.03
CA LEU A 96 -12.57 -0.78 -16.16
C LEU A 96 -11.36 -0.57 -15.22
N VAL A 97 -11.48 -1.02 -13.97
CA VAL A 97 -10.42 -0.92 -12.96
C VAL A 97 -9.16 -1.65 -13.42
N VAL A 98 -9.26 -2.88 -13.96
CA VAL A 98 -8.09 -3.60 -14.51
C VAL A 98 -7.41 -2.75 -15.58
N ALA A 99 -8.15 -2.21 -16.54
CA ALA A 99 -7.58 -1.34 -17.56
C ALA A 99 -6.91 -0.08 -16.96
N HIS A 100 -7.53 0.51 -15.94
CA HIS A 100 -6.98 1.64 -15.19
C HIS A 100 -5.66 1.31 -14.49
N VAL A 101 -5.61 0.16 -13.79
CA VAL A 101 -4.44 -0.32 -13.07
C VAL A 101 -3.27 -0.61 -14.02
N LEU A 102 -3.52 -1.17 -15.21
CA LEU A 102 -2.46 -1.35 -16.22
C LEU A 102 -1.84 0.00 -16.62
N GLY A 103 -2.65 1.05 -16.72
CA GLY A 103 -2.16 2.42 -16.91
C GLY A 103 -1.34 2.93 -15.71
N HIS A 104 -1.76 2.66 -14.48
CA HIS A 104 -0.96 2.95 -13.29
C HIS A 104 0.37 2.21 -13.26
N ALA A 105 0.41 0.96 -13.70
CA ALA A 105 1.62 0.15 -13.73
C ALA A 105 2.63 0.70 -14.76
N ASP A 106 2.15 1.13 -15.93
CA ASP A 106 2.98 1.83 -16.92
C ASP A 106 3.52 3.16 -16.39
N PHE A 107 2.62 3.99 -15.85
CA PHE A 107 2.97 5.28 -15.27
C PHE A 107 4.02 5.13 -14.16
N SER A 108 3.82 4.19 -13.24
CA SER A 108 4.71 3.97 -12.10
C SER A 108 6.10 3.50 -12.55
N ARG A 109 6.20 2.74 -13.63
CA ARG A 109 7.48 2.29 -14.18
C ARG A 109 8.23 3.41 -14.92
N ASN A 110 7.50 4.24 -15.66
CA ASN A 110 8.11 5.19 -16.59
C ASN A 110 8.23 6.63 -16.03
N ASN A 111 7.68 6.90 -14.84
CA ASN A 111 7.72 8.22 -14.23
C ASN A 111 9.01 8.45 -13.41
N MET A 112 9.78 9.49 -13.78
CA MET A 112 11.02 9.87 -13.10
C MET A 112 10.86 10.15 -11.59
N ALA A 113 9.70 10.66 -11.16
CA ALA A 113 9.43 10.91 -9.75
C ALA A 113 9.36 9.62 -8.92
N PHE A 114 9.02 8.48 -9.56
CA PHE A 114 8.94 7.18 -8.90
C PHE A 114 10.28 6.44 -8.84
N VAL A 115 11.21 6.74 -9.75
CA VAL A 115 12.52 6.07 -9.81
C VAL A 115 13.23 6.14 -8.46
N ARG A 116 13.32 7.34 -7.87
CA ARG A 116 13.96 7.54 -6.56
C ARG A 116 13.28 6.73 -5.46
N SER A 117 11.95 6.72 -5.43
CA SER A 117 11.19 5.97 -4.41
C SER A 117 11.36 4.46 -4.59
N GLN A 118 11.36 3.96 -5.83
CA GLN A 118 11.61 2.54 -6.14
C GLN A 118 13.04 2.12 -5.79
N GLU A 119 14.04 2.96 -6.02
CA GLU A 119 15.43 2.67 -5.62
C GLU A 119 15.59 2.62 -4.09
N GLN A 120 14.87 3.46 -3.36
CA GLN A 120 15.02 3.59 -1.90
C GLN A 120 14.17 2.60 -1.10
N VAL A 121 12.93 2.34 -1.54
CA VAL A 121 11.99 1.44 -0.86
C VAL A 121 12.05 0.04 -1.47
N GLY A 122 12.41 -0.08 -2.76
CA GLY A 122 12.38 -1.34 -3.48
C GLY A 122 10.99 -1.66 -4.04
N TYR A 123 10.89 -2.84 -4.65
CA TYR A 123 9.68 -3.35 -5.31
C TYR A 123 8.80 -4.23 -4.41
N HIS A 124 9.21 -4.44 -3.15
CA HIS A 124 8.64 -5.43 -2.22
C HIS A 124 7.98 -4.77 -1.01
N ILE A 125 7.14 -3.76 -1.28
CA ILE A 125 6.50 -2.94 -0.24
C ILE A 125 5.67 -3.81 0.71
N VAL A 126 4.93 -4.79 0.17
CA VAL A 126 4.05 -5.66 0.94
C VAL A 126 4.87 -6.58 1.87
N GLU A 127 5.92 -7.20 1.36
CA GLU A 127 6.80 -8.08 2.14
C GLU A 127 7.56 -7.31 3.21
N GLN A 128 8.05 -6.11 2.87
CA GLN A 128 8.71 -5.23 3.83
C GLN A 128 7.76 -4.83 4.96
N ALA A 129 6.53 -4.43 4.63
CA ALA A 129 5.51 -4.07 5.60
C ALA A 129 5.23 -5.24 6.56
N ALA A 130 5.05 -6.46 6.04
CA ALA A 130 4.88 -7.66 6.84
C ALA A 130 6.10 -7.95 7.75
N ALA A 131 7.31 -7.85 7.21
CA ALA A 131 8.54 -8.03 7.99
C ALA A 131 8.71 -6.97 9.09
N HIS A 132 8.24 -5.75 8.85
CA HIS A 132 8.26 -4.67 9.85
C HIS A 132 7.25 -4.91 10.96
N ALA A 133 6.02 -5.32 10.61
CA ALA A 133 5.00 -5.70 11.57
C ALA A 133 5.47 -6.87 12.46
N HIS A 134 6.09 -7.89 11.87
CA HIS A 134 6.63 -9.03 12.62
C HIS A 134 7.69 -8.60 13.64
N ARG A 135 8.66 -7.76 13.23
CA ARG A 135 9.70 -7.24 14.14
C ARG A 135 9.11 -6.43 15.30
N ILE A 136 8.03 -5.69 15.06
CA ILE A 136 7.35 -4.95 16.13
C ILE A 136 6.62 -5.91 17.06
N GLN A 137 6.00 -6.97 16.54
CA GLN A 137 5.38 -8.01 17.36
C GLN A 137 6.41 -8.70 18.27
N GLU A 138 7.56 -9.09 17.73
CA GLU A 138 8.66 -9.65 18.54
C GLU A 138 9.12 -8.69 19.64
N ALA A 139 9.17 -7.38 19.35
CA ALA A 139 9.52 -6.37 20.34
C ALA A 139 8.44 -6.24 21.43
N ILE A 140 7.15 -6.35 21.08
CA ILE A 140 6.04 -6.38 22.04
C ILE A 140 6.18 -7.58 22.97
N ASP A 141 6.43 -8.76 22.41
CA ASP A 141 6.57 -10.01 23.17
C ASP A 141 7.76 -9.94 24.15
N GLN A 142 8.85 -9.29 23.76
CA GLN A 142 10.07 -9.18 24.58
C GLN A 142 10.06 -8.03 25.59
N GLN A 143 9.47 -6.89 25.23
CA GLN A 143 9.61 -5.64 26.01
C GLN A 143 8.30 -5.19 26.66
N GLY A 144 7.17 -5.79 26.29
CA GLY A 144 5.83 -5.42 26.70
C GLY A 144 5.22 -4.31 25.86
N GLU A 145 3.92 -4.43 25.61
CA GLU A 145 3.12 -3.54 24.75
C GLU A 145 3.30 -2.06 25.09
N GLN A 146 3.11 -1.66 26.35
CA GLN A 146 3.21 -0.26 26.79
C GLN A 146 4.57 0.40 26.49
N ARG A 147 5.66 -0.37 26.48
CA ARG A 147 6.99 0.17 26.20
C ARG A 147 7.18 0.41 24.71
N VAL A 148 6.68 -0.51 23.87
CA VAL A 148 6.71 -0.39 22.42
C VAL A 148 5.76 0.71 21.96
N GLU A 149 4.54 0.76 22.50
CA GLU A 149 3.53 1.77 22.17
C GLU A 149 4.06 3.19 22.40
N ARG A 150 4.70 3.47 23.54
CA ARG A 150 5.30 4.81 23.80
C ARG A 150 6.32 5.24 22.73
N VAL A 151 7.05 4.30 22.14
CA VAL A 151 7.99 4.59 21.06
C VAL A 151 7.23 4.81 19.75
N LEU A 152 6.20 3.99 19.48
CA LEU A 152 5.35 4.14 18.31
C LEU A 152 4.57 5.45 18.32
N ASP A 153 4.01 5.87 19.47
CA ASP A 153 3.35 7.16 19.65
C ASP A 153 4.27 8.31 19.26
N ALA A 154 5.51 8.29 19.76
CA ALA A 154 6.51 9.32 19.44
C ALA A 154 6.89 9.29 17.95
N ALA A 155 7.05 8.10 17.35
CA ALA A 155 7.38 7.96 15.94
C ALA A 155 6.24 8.42 15.02
N LEU A 156 5.00 8.02 15.33
CA LEU A 156 3.81 8.37 14.55
C LEU A 156 3.43 9.85 14.69
N ALA A 157 3.75 10.50 15.82
CA ALA A 157 3.61 11.95 15.95
C ALA A 157 4.53 12.72 14.98
N LEU A 158 5.62 12.11 14.51
CA LEU A 158 6.55 12.69 13.53
C LEU A 158 6.24 12.29 12.08
N GLU A 159 5.30 11.36 11.84
CA GLU A 159 4.89 10.90 10.50
C GLU A 159 4.56 12.05 9.52
N PRO A 160 3.86 13.13 9.92
CA PRO A 160 3.55 14.25 9.02
C PRO A 160 4.75 15.17 8.73
N HIS A 161 5.86 15.01 9.45
CA HIS A 161 6.99 15.94 9.44
C HIS A 161 8.20 15.39 8.67
N ILE A 162 7.94 14.63 7.60
CA ILE A 162 8.98 14.07 6.73
C ILE A 162 9.35 15.07 5.65
N ASP A 163 10.64 15.41 5.60
CA ASP A 163 11.23 16.14 4.48
C ASP A 163 11.38 15.20 3.26
N THR A 164 10.62 15.49 2.20
CA THR A 164 10.56 14.72 0.95
C THR A 164 11.78 14.93 0.05
N ASP A 165 12.56 15.99 0.26
CA ASP A 165 13.76 16.26 -0.51
C ASP A 165 14.94 15.41 -0.02
N LEU A 166 14.89 14.94 1.22
CA LEU A 166 15.90 14.07 1.83
C LEU A 166 15.71 12.58 1.50
N PRO A 167 16.78 11.77 1.48
CA PRO A 167 16.66 10.33 1.31
C PRO A 167 15.81 9.71 2.43
N LEU A 168 15.01 8.70 2.08
CA LEU A 168 14.25 7.91 3.06
C LEU A 168 15.19 7.16 4.02
N ASN A 169 16.24 6.54 3.46
CA ASN A 169 17.23 5.83 4.25
C ASN A 169 18.36 6.78 4.65
N ARG A 170 18.31 7.27 5.89
CA ARG A 170 19.30 8.21 6.43
C ARG A 170 20.32 7.46 7.28
N SER A 171 21.60 7.81 7.13
CA SER A 171 22.62 7.33 8.07
C SER A 171 22.21 7.69 9.49
N ARG A 172 22.48 6.78 10.43
CA ARG A 172 22.20 7.04 11.85
C ARG A 172 22.87 8.35 12.26
N TYR A 173 22.12 9.18 12.97
CA TYR A 173 22.66 10.43 13.50
C TYR A 173 23.92 10.12 14.31
N GLN A 174 25.05 10.71 13.92
CA GLN A 174 26.29 10.53 14.66
C GLN A 174 26.08 11.11 16.05
N ARG A 175 26.27 10.28 17.08
CA ARG A 175 26.13 10.74 18.45
C ARG A 175 27.19 11.82 18.68
N PRO A 176 26.84 12.99 19.23
CA PRO A 176 27.86 13.98 19.58
C PRO A 176 28.89 13.30 20.48
N GLU A 177 30.18 13.48 20.19
CA GLU A 177 31.23 13.05 21.11
C GLU A 177 30.94 13.71 22.45
N ARG A 178 30.84 12.91 23.51
CA ARG A 178 30.69 13.45 24.86
C ARG A 178 31.99 14.19 25.16
N GLN A 179 31.94 15.53 25.21
CA GLN A 179 32.98 16.34 25.84
C GLN A 179 32.98 16.10 27.34
#